data_AF-A0A383E7A9-F1
#
_entry.id   AF-A0A383E7A9-F1
#
_cell.length_a   1.000
_cell.length_b   1.000
_cell.length_c   1.000
_cell.angle_alpha   90.00
_cell.angle_beta   90.00
_cell.angle_gamma   90.00
#
_symmetry.space_group_name_H-M   'P 1'
#
loop_
_entity.id
_entity.type
_entity.pdbx_description
1 polymer ?
#
loop_
_entity_poly.entity_id
_entity_poly.type
_entity_poly.pdbx_seq_one_letter_code
_entity_poly.pdbx_strand_id
1 'polypeptide(L)' 'MTTGSSRTLLTTVEGPKGKADLFEVVDSGPQPSYEVICGSTTQSFKSMGEAYITAGELVGTKT' A
#
# COMPACT_ATOMS: atom_id res chain seq x y z
N MET A 1 -22.51 0.39 14.67
CA MET A 1 -21.13 0.80 14.99
C MET A 1 -20.35 0.68 13.69
N THR A 2 -20.04 1.80 13.05
CA THR A 2 -19.18 1.81 11.86
C THR A 2 -17.78 1.45 12.34
N THR A 3 -17.37 0.20 12.17
CA THR A 3 -15.96 -0.20 12.30
C THR A 3 -15.19 0.61 11.28
N GLY A 4 -14.68 1.76 11.72
CA GLY A 4 -13.99 2.70 10.86
C GLY A 4 -12.59 2.19 10.62
N SER A 5 -12.43 1.25 9.68
CA SER A 5 -11.13 0.88 9.15
C SER A 5 -10.48 2.17 8.65
N SER A 6 -9.48 2.65 9.37
CA SER A 6 -8.83 3.92 9.08
C SER A 6 -7.73 3.64 8.08
N ARG A 7 -7.92 4.16 6.86
CA ARG A 7 -6.96 4.04 5.78
C ARG A 7 -6.14 5.32 5.68
N THR A 8 -4.87 5.25 6.06
CA THR A 8 -3.94 6.37 6.01
C THR A 8 -2.98 6.17 4.86
N LEU A 9 -2.87 7.12 3.93
CA LEU A 9 -1.80 7.10 2.93
C LEU A 9 -0.46 7.29 3.65
N LEU A 10 0.39 6.27 3.64
CA LEU A 10 1.73 6.33 4.22
C LEU A 10 2.72 6.94 3.25
N THR A 11 2.71 6.46 2.01
CA THR A 11 3.64 6.91 0.98
C THR A 11 3.06 6.76 -0.41
N THR A 12 3.64 7.48 -1.36
CA THR A 12 3.39 7.29 -2.79
C THR A 12 4.73 7.05 -3.47
N VAL A 13 4.88 5.88 -4.08
CA VAL A 13 6.04 5.52 -4.89
C VAL A 13 5.75 5.92 -6.33
N GLU A 14 6.54 6.82 -6.90
CA GLU A 14 6.41 7.24 -8.29
C GLU A 14 7.49 6.56 -9.15
N GLY A 15 7.09 6.04 -10.31
CA GLY A 15 7.96 5.31 -11.21
C GLY A 15 7.62 5.51 -12.69
N PRO A 16 8.43 4.97 -13.59
CA PRO A 16 8.29 5.16 -15.04
C PRO A 16 6.99 4.58 -15.61
N LYS A 17 6.35 3.60 -14.93
CA LYS A 17 5.07 3.03 -15.37
C LYS A 17 3.85 3.67 -14.70
N GLY A 18 4.04 4.55 -13.71
CA GLY A 18 2.95 5.18 -12.97
C GLY A 18 3.31 5.46 -11.51
N LYS A 19 2.30 5.49 -10.64
CA LYS A 19 2.48 5.67 -9.19
C LYS A 19 1.77 4.56 -8.41
N ALA A 20 2.35 4.19 -7.28
CA ALA A 20 1.83 3.23 -6.33
C ALA A 20 1.66 3.91 -4.98
N ASP A 21 0.41 4.06 -4.56
CA ASP A 21 0.03 4.62 -3.29
C ASP A 21 -0.03 3.51 -2.24
N LEU A 22 0.78 3.63 -1.19
CA LEU A 22 0.86 2.69 -0.08
C LEU A 22 0.08 3.26 1.11
N PHE A 23 -0.90 2.50 1.56
CA PHE A 23 -1.82 2.88 2.62
C PHE A 23 -1.68 1.93 3.80
N GLU A 24 -1.71 2.47 5.01
CA GLU A 24 -1.91 1.69 6.22
C GLU A 24 -3.39 1.59 6.50
N VAL A 25 -3.90 0.37 6.60
CA VAL A 25 -5.25 0.06 7.04
C VAL A 25 -5.16 -0.41 8.49
N VAL A 26 -5.52 0.48 9.40
CA VAL A 26 -5.66 0.17 10.81
C VAL A 26 -7.11 -0.19 11.06
N ASP A 27 -7.35 -1.48 11.34
CA ASP A 27 -8.67 -1.97 11.77
C ASP A 27 -8.68 -2.22 13.28
N SER A 28 -9.79 -2.70 13.85
CA SER A 28 -9.89 -3.09 15.26
C SER A 28 -9.00 -4.29 15.65
N GLY A 29 -8.22 -4.83 14.72
CA GLY A 29 -7.24 -5.87 14.95
C GLY A 29 -5.96 -5.36 15.66
N PRO A 30 -5.15 -6.27 16.21
CA PRO A 30 -3.93 -5.92 16.94
C PRO A 30 -2.78 -5.44 16.05
N GLN A 31 -2.86 -5.61 14.73
CA GLN A 31 -1.80 -5.21 13.80
C GLN A 31 -2.40 -4.50 12.58
N PRO A 32 -1.80 -3.39 12.12
CA PRO A 32 -2.20 -2.72 10.89
C PRO A 32 -1.86 -3.59 9.68
N SER A 33 -2.66 -3.46 8.62
CA SER A 33 -2.37 -4.01 7.29
C SER A 33 -1.90 -2.89 6.37
N TYR A 34 -1.23 -3.24 5.28
CA TYR A 34 -0.70 -2.29 4.30
C TYR A 34 -1.30 -2.58 2.93
N GLU A 35 -1.84 -1.59 2.23
CA GLU A 35 -2.39 -1.75 0.89
C GLU A 35 -1.64 -0.90 -0.11
N VAL A 36 -1.20 -1.51 -1.21
CA VAL A 36 -0.55 -0.85 -2.33
C VAL A 36 -1.54 -0.75 -3.47
N ILE A 37 -1.86 0.46 -3.89
CA ILE A 37 -2.66 0.74 -5.09
C ILE A 37 -1.75 1.30 -6.17
N CYS A 38 -1.57 0.56 -7.26
CA CYS A 38 -0.90 1.02 -8.46
C CYS A 38 -1.88 1.03 -9.64
N GLY A 39 -2.41 2.20 -9.97
CA GLY A 39 -3.41 2.34 -11.04
C GLY A 39 -4.66 1.50 -10.76
N SER A 40 -4.86 0.44 -11.54
CA SER A 40 -6.00 -0.50 -11.39
C SER A 40 -5.69 -1.71 -10.51
N THR A 41 -4.45 -1.88 -10.06
CA THR A 41 -4.01 -3.03 -9.25
C THR A 41 -3.95 -2.63 -7.78
N THR A 42 -4.71 -3.32 -6.93
CA THR A 42 -4.62 -3.17 -5.47
C THR A 42 -4.10 -4.47 -4.86
N GLN A 43 -3.11 -4.38 -3.99
CA GLN A 43 -2.56 -5.52 -3.26
C GLN A 43 -2.43 -5.19 -1.78
N SER A 44 -2.82 -6.14 -0.92
CA SER A 44 -2.82 -5.97 0.53
C SER A 44 -1.76 -6.89 1.16
N PHE A 45 -0.95 -6.35 2.05
CA PHE A 45 0.19 -6.96 2.71
C PHE A 45 0.07 -6.80 4.22
N LYS A 46 0.72 -7.69 4.97
CA LYS A 46 0.85 -7.55 6.42
C LYS A 46 2.14 -6.84 6.85
N SER A 47 3.07 -6.67 5.92
CA SER A 47 4.38 -6.06 6.15
C SER A 47 4.58 -4.82 5.29
N MET A 48 5.00 -3.71 5.90
CA MET A 48 5.35 -2.48 5.18
C MET A 48 6.48 -2.69 4.18
N GLY A 49 7.47 -3.52 4.52
CA GLY A 49 8.61 -3.82 3.64
C GLY A 49 8.21 -4.51 2.33
N GLU A 50 7.37 -5.55 2.42
CA GLU A 50 6.82 -6.23 1.23
C GLU A 50 5.99 -5.28 0.37
N ALA A 51 5.15 -4.47 1.02
CA ALA A 51 4.35 -3.46 0.33
C ALA A 51 5.23 -2.44 -0.43
N TYR A 52 6.34 -2.00 0.15
CA TYR A 52 7.29 -1.09 -0.52
C TYR A 52 7.98 -1.74 -1.72
N ILE A 53 8.45 -2.98 -1.56
CA ILE A 53 9.10 -3.73 -2.65
C ILE A 53 8.12 -3.88 -3.81
N THR A 54 6.91 -4.35 -3.53
CA THR A 54 5.89 -4.53 -4.57
C THR A 54 5.41 -3.22 -5.18
N ALA A 55 5.29 -2.15 -4.39
CA ALA A 55 4.96 -0.82 -4.91
C ALA A 55 6.00 -0.39 -5.96
N GLY A 56 7.29 -0.54 -5.65
CA GLY A 56 8.37 -0.25 -6.59
C GLY A 56 8.34 -1.12 -7.85
N GLU A 57 8.14 -2.43 -7.68
CA GLU A 57 8.03 -3.36 -8.82
C GLU A 57 6.84 -3.03 -9.73
N LEU A 58 5.69 -2.65 -9.15
CA LEU A 58 4.47 -2.29 -9.88
C LEU A 58 4.65 -1.02 -10.71
N VAL A 59 5.28 0.02 -10.15
CA VAL A 59 5.56 1.27 -10.87
C VAL A 59 6.74 1.18 -11.82
N GLY A 60 7.43 0.03 -11.83
CA GLY A 60 8.61 -0.20 -12.65
C GLY A 60 9.80 0.65 -12.23
N THR A 61 9.88 1.09 -10.96
CA THR A 61 11.16 1.53 -10.41
C THR A 61 12.03 0.29 -10.35
N LYS A 62 12.92 0.18 -11.34
CA LYS A 62 13.90 -0.88 -11.41
C LYS A 62 14.84 -0.67 -10.23
N THR A 63 14.67 -1.49 -9.19
CA THR A 63 15.70 -1.71 -8.17
C THR A 63 17.00 -2.13 -8.82
#